data_AF-A0A3N1XEX9-F1
#
_entry.id   AF-A0A3N1XEX9-F1
#
_cell.length_a   1.000
_cell.length_b   1.000
_cell.length_c   1.000
_cell.angle_alpha   90.00
_cell.angle_beta   90.00
_cell.angle_gamma   90.00
#
_symmetry.space_group_name_H-M   'P 1'
#
loop_
_entity.id
_entity.type
_entity.pdbx_description
1 polymer ?
#
loop_
_entity_poly.entity_id
_entity_poly.type
_entity_poly.pdbx_seq_one_letter_code
_entity_poly.pdbx_strand_id
1 'polypeptide(L)'
;MSYLKKIQWEIELDSLPAVTRNCPKCGKKIEFINTEKFRVNANRNHIDIWLIYQCSQCRSTWNMTIYERINPKDISKDEYEKFIANDKKLAKKYGFDIGIHNRNKADIILYGKNRTQIRRHIRYWTA
;
A
#
# COMPACT_ATOMS: atom_id res chain seq x y z
N MET A 1 36.90 24.62 19.57
CA MET A 1 36.55 23.78 18.40
C MET A 1 35.09 23.38 18.53
N SER A 2 34.23 23.89 17.65
CA SER A 2 32.78 23.63 17.66
C SER A 2 32.49 22.41 16.78
N TYR A 3 31.94 21.34 17.36
CA TYR A 3 31.51 20.15 16.62
C TYR A 3 30.09 20.35 16.11
N LEU A 4 29.91 20.46 14.78
CA LEU A 4 28.59 20.47 14.17
C LEU A 4 27.97 19.07 14.24
N LYS A 5 27.00 18.89 15.14
CA LYS A 5 26.24 17.63 15.27
C LYS A 5 25.11 17.60 14.25
N LYS A 6 25.23 16.76 13.22
CA LYS A 6 24.16 16.53 12.25
C LYS A 6 23.29 15.34 12.69
N ILE A 7 22.00 15.58 12.88
CA ILE A 7 21.02 14.55 13.23
C ILE A 7 20.13 14.34 12.01
N GLN A 8 20.07 13.12 11.49
CA GLN A 8 19.07 12.70 10.51
C GLN A 8 17.99 11.89 11.20
N TRP A 9 16.75 12.10 10.78
CA TRP A 9 15.62 11.32 11.23
C TRP A 9 15.03 10.61 10.02
N GLU A 10 14.77 9.31 10.15
CA GLU A 10 14.00 8.54 9.19
C GLU A 10 12.62 8.25 9.80
N ILE A 11 11.58 8.55 9.03
CA ILE A 11 10.20 8.35 9.45
C ILE A 11 9.67 7.13 8.70
N GLU A 12 9.36 6.07 9.42
CA GLU A 12 8.69 4.89 8.87
C GLU A 12 7.28 4.78 9.46
N LEU A 13 6.30 4.54 8.59
CA LEU A 13 4.93 4.25 9.00
C LEU A 13 4.85 2.79 9.45
N ASP A 14 4.33 2.55 10.67
CA ASP A 14 4.20 1.19 11.23
C ASP A 14 3.13 0.35 10.52
N SER A 15 2.25 0.99 9.75
CA SER A 15 1.15 0.32 9.06
C SER A 15 0.92 0.87 7.66
N LEU A 16 0.43 -0.01 6.78
CA LEU A 16 -0.02 0.35 5.45
C LEU A 16 -1.22 1.29 5.54
N PRO A 17 -1.37 2.20 4.57
CA PRO A 17 -2.42 3.19 4.67
C PRO A 17 -3.78 2.53 4.42
N ALA A 18 -4.72 2.85 5.31
CA ALA A 18 -6.13 2.53 5.13
C ALA A 18 -6.75 3.51 4.13
N VAL A 19 -7.92 3.15 3.61
CA VAL A 19 -8.72 4.03 2.76
C VAL A 19 -10.12 4.19 3.34
N THR A 20 -10.74 5.35 3.14
CA THR A 20 -12.11 5.57 3.59
C THR A 20 -13.09 5.36 2.43
N ARG A 21 -14.03 4.41 2.55
CA ARG A 21 -15.03 4.11 1.52
C ARG A 21 -16.38 3.75 2.11
N ASN A 22 -17.45 3.88 1.32
CA ASN A 22 -18.76 3.35 1.69
C ASN A 22 -18.73 1.83 1.63
N CYS A 23 -18.99 1.18 2.76
CA CYS A 23 -19.09 -0.27 2.80
C CYS A 23 -20.51 -0.70 2.41
N PRO A 24 -20.70 -1.58 1.41
CA PRO A 24 -22.03 -2.01 0.97
C PRO A 24 -22.75 -2.87 2.01
N LYS A 25 -22.02 -3.59 2.87
CA LYS A 25 -22.61 -4.37 3.96
C LYS A 25 -22.93 -3.55 5.21
N CYS A 26 -22.13 -2.51 5.52
CA CYS A 26 -22.37 -1.66 6.69
C CYS A 26 -23.25 -0.46 6.40
N GLY A 27 -23.44 -0.09 5.13
CA GLY A 27 -24.25 1.07 4.72
C GLY A 27 -23.68 2.43 5.09
N LYS A 28 -22.39 2.52 5.45
CA LYS A 28 -21.75 3.78 5.90
C LYS A 28 -20.31 3.91 5.42
N LYS A 29 -19.80 5.16 5.42
CA LYS A 29 -18.39 5.46 5.16
C LYS A 29 -17.55 4.90 6.32
N ILE A 30 -16.57 4.06 5.99
CA ILE A 30 -15.76 3.34 6.97
C ILE A 30 -14.35 3.09 6.42
N GLU A 31 -13.42 2.80 7.32
CA GLU A 31 -12.06 2.40 7.00
C GLU A 31 -12.02 0.99 6.41
N PHE A 32 -11.36 0.88 5.27
CA PHE A 32 -10.94 -0.36 4.66
C PHE A 32 -9.42 -0.49 4.83
N ILE A 33 -8.99 -1.61 5.41
CA ILE A 33 -7.61 -1.89 5.78
C ILE A 33 -6.95 -2.72 4.68
N ASN A 34 -5.73 -2.35 4.29
CA ASN A 34 -4.94 -3.13 3.35
C ASN A 34 -4.63 -4.52 3.93
N THR A 35 -4.95 -5.58 3.21
CA THR A 35 -4.76 -6.96 3.70
C THR A 35 -3.40 -7.57 3.35
N GLU A 36 -2.56 -6.84 2.63
CA GLU A 36 -1.29 -7.32 2.04
C GLU A 36 -1.47 -8.47 1.03
N LYS A 37 -2.69 -8.71 0.56
CA LYS A 37 -3.01 -9.81 -0.36
C LYS A 37 -3.44 -9.30 -1.71
N PHE A 38 -3.04 -10.01 -2.75
CA PHE A 38 -3.46 -9.76 -4.12
C PHE A 38 -4.48 -10.80 -4.58
N ARG A 39 -5.35 -10.35 -5.49
CA ARG A 39 -6.13 -11.24 -6.34
C ARG A 39 -5.59 -11.10 -7.75
N VAL A 40 -5.10 -12.21 -8.30
CA VAL A 40 -4.68 -12.31 -9.70
C VAL A 40 -5.73 -13.12 -10.43
N ASN A 41 -6.30 -12.56 -11.50
CA ASN A 41 -7.27 -13.25 -12.34
C ASN A 41 -6.78 -13.24 -13.78
N ALA A 42 -6.70 -14.42 -14.40
CA ALA A 42 -6.32 -14.57 -15.78
C ALA A 42 -7.57 -14.94 -16.60
N ASN A 43 -7.82 -14.21 -17.69
CA ASN A 43 -8.89 -14.50 -18.62
C ASN A 43 -8.37 -14.40 -20.05
N ARG A 44 -8.17 -15.57 -20.68
CA ARG A 44 -7.53 -15.71 -22.00
C ARG A 44 -6.17 -15.02 -22.01
N ASN A 45 -6.02 -13.99 -22.83
CA ASN A 45 -4.77 -13.25 -23.04
C ASN A 45 -4.65 -12.00 -22.16
N HIS A 46 -5.49 -11.86 -21.13
CA HIS A 46 -5.48 -10.71 -20.24
C HIS A 46 -5.41 -11.12 -18.78
N ILE A 47 -4.80 -10.27 -17.97
CA ILE A 47 -4.73 -10.43 -16.52
C ILE A 47 -5.29 -9.17 -15.84
N ASP A 48 -6.06 -9.40 -14.80
CA ASP A 48 -6.50 -8.39 -13.85
C ASP A 48 -5.82 -8.66 -12.49
N ILE A 49 -5.30 -7.61 -11.87
CA ILE A 49 -4.62 -7.71 -10.57
C ILE A 49 -5.18 -6.65 -9.63
N TRP A 50 -5.65 -7.10 -8.46
CA TRP A 50 -6.15 -6.23 -7.41
C TRP A 50 -5.38 -6.41 -6.12
N LEU A 51 -5.17 -5.32 -5.39
CA LEU A 51 -4.79 -5.34 -3.98
C LEU A 51 -6.06 -5.37 -3.14
N ILE A 52 -6.17 -6.35 -2.25
CA ILE A 52 -7.37 -6.59 -1.47
C ILE A 52 -7.33 -5.71 -0.22
N TYR A 53 -8.39 -4.93 -0.07
CA TYR A 53 -8.71 -4.18 1.12
C TYR A 53 -9.92 -4.80 1.81
N GLN A 54 -10.05 -4.59 3.13
CA GLN A 54 -11.10 -5.21 3.91
C GLN A 54 -11.70 -4.23 4.90
N CYS A 55 -13.04 -4.18 4.96
CA CYS A 55 -13.77 -3.36 5.90
C CYS A 55 -13.35 -3.70 7.33
N SER A 56 -13.01 -2.66 8.11
CA SER A 56 -12.59 -2.78 9.50
C SER A 56 -13.69 -3.34 10.43
N GLN A 57 -14.97 -3.25 10.05
CA GLN A 57 -16.10 -3.79 10.84
C GLN A 57 -16.60 -5.15 10.33
N CYS A 58 -17.19 -5.20 9.14
CA CYS A 58 -17.88 -6.41 8.66
C CYS A 58 -17.01 -7.34 7.81
N ARG A 59 -15.73 -7.01 7.64
CA ARG A 59 -14.76 -7.81 6.89
C ARG A 59 -15.12 -8.04 5.40
N SER A 60 -16.06 -7.28 4.83
CA SER A 60 -16.31 -7.27 3.38
C SER A 60 -15.08 -6.77 2.63
N THR A 61 -14.77 -7.40 1.50
CA THR A 61 -13.62 -7.02 0.68
C THR A 61 -13.94 -5.91 -0.29
N TRP A 62 -12.97 -5.03 -0.53
CA TRP A 62 -12.91 -4.14 -1.67
C TRP A 62 -11.61 -4.43 -2.42
N ASN A 63 -11.69 -4.56 -3.74
CA ASN A 63 -10.54 -4.86 -4.59
C ASN A 63 -10.06 -3.56 -5.24
N MET A 64 -8.89 -3.07 -4.82
CA MET A 64 -8.26 -1.91 -5.45
C MET A 64 -7.52 -2.37 -6.70
N THR A 65 -7.91 -1.86 -7.86
CA THR A 65 -7.32 -2.23 -9.15
C THR A 65 -5.90 -1.69 -9.26
N ILE A 66 -4.93 -2.58 -9.49
CA ILE A 66 -3.56 -2.22 -9.85
C ILE A 66 -3.44 -2.25 -11.37
N TYR A 67 -3.77 -3.40 -11.95
CA TYR A 67 -3.82 -3.66 -13.39
C TYR A 67 -5.20 -4.18 -13.78
N GLU A 68 -5.70 -3.69 -14.90
CA GLU A 68 -6.96 -4.10 -15.50
C GLU A 68 -6.72 -4.42 -16.96
N ARG A 69 -7.08 -5.65 -17.35
CA ARG A 69 -7.03 -6.15 -18.73
C ARG A 69 -5.69 -5.91 -19.45
N ILE A 70 -4.57 -6.14 -18.75
CA ILE A 70 -3.24 -6.03 -19.36
C ILE A 70 -2.83 -7.35 -20.03
N ASN A 71 -1.94 -7.29 -21.02
CA ASN A 71 -1.33 -8.51 -21.56
C ASN A 71 -0.36 -9.10 -20.51
N PRO A 72 -0.34 -10.42 -20.27
CA PRO A 72 0.66 -11.06 -19.41
C PRO A 72 2.12 -10.70 -19.75
N LYS A 73 2.41 -10.33 -21.00
CA LYS A 73 3.76 -9.92 -21.44
C LYS A 73 4.15 -8.52 -20.99
N ASP A 74 3.19 -7.69 -20.60
CA ASP A 74 3.43 -6.30 -20.16
C ASP A 74 3.84 -6.23 -18.68
N ILE A 75 3.77 -7.35 -17.96
CA ILE A 75 4.27 -7.48 -16.59
C ILE A 75 5.54 -8.33 -16.58
N SER A 76 6.55 -7.88 -15.82
CA SER A 76 7.75 -8.66 -15.63
C SER A 76 7.46 -9.95 -14.86
N LYS A 77 8.18 -11.03 -15.17
CA LYS A 77 8.02 -12.33 -14.49
C LYS A 77 8.21 -12.21 -12.97
N ASP A 78 9.21 -11.46 -12.53
CA ASP A 78 9.48 -11.21 -11.11
C ASP A 78 8.33 -10.48 -10.40
N GLU A 79 7.77 -9.43 -11.03
CA GLU A 79 6.64 -8.71 -10.45
C GLU A 79 5.37 -9.59 -10.41
N TYR A 80 5.15 -10.40 -11.45
CA TYR A 80 4.06 -11.37 -11.47
C TYR A 80 4.18 -12.43 -10.37
N GLU A 81 5.36 -13.01 -10.17
CA GLU A 81 5.62 -13.98 -9.09
C GLU A 81 5.38 -13.36 -7.71
N LYS A 82 5.78 -12.11 -7.51
CA LYS A 82 5.51 -11.37 -6.26
C LYS A 82 4.03 -11.15 -6.01
N PHE A 83 3.22 -10.93 -7.05
CA PHE A 83 1.76 -10.87 -6.91
C PHE A 83 1.19 -12.21 -6.44
N ILE A 84 1.61 -13.31 -7.05
CA ILE A 84 1.16 -14.66 -6.67
C ILE A 84 1.59 -15.00 -5.23
N ALA A 85 2.79 -14.61 -4.84
CA ALA A 85 3.35 -14.86 -3.51
C ALA A 85 2.77 -13.96 -2.40
N ASN A 86 1.94 -12.96 -2.73
CA ASN A 86 1.52 -11.92 -1.78
C ASN A 86 2.71 -11.21 -1.12
N ASP A 87 3.70 -10.81 -1.93
CA ASP A 87 4.89 -10.14 -1.42
C ASP A 87 4.51 -8.83 -0.69
N LYS A 88 4.90 -8.74 0.58
CA LYS A 88 4.55 -7.60 1.44
C LYS A 88 5.21 -6.30 1.00
N LYS A 89 6.41 -6.35 0.43
CA LYS A 89 7.09 -5.14 -0.06
C LYS A 89 6.36 -4.61 -1.29
N LEU A 90 5.87 -5.48 -2.17
CA LEU A 90 5.03 -5.12 -3.30
C LEU A 90 3.68 -4.55 -2.84
N ALA A 91 3.05 -5.16 -1.83
CA ALA A 91 1.81 -4.63 -1.24
C ALA A 91 2.03 -3.24 -0.61
N LYS A 92 3.19 -3.00 0.02
CA LYS A 92 3.60 -1.69 0.54
C LYS A 92 3.80 -0.68 -0.60
N LYS A 93 4.53 -1.05 -1.67
CA LYS A 93 4.75 -0.21 -2.85
C LYS A 93 3.42 0.30 -3.41
N TYR A 94 2.48 -0.59 -3.70
CA TYR A 94 1.18 -0.19 -4.26
C TYR A 94 0.22 0.41 -3.22
N GLY A 95 0.33 0.00 -1.96
CA GLY A 95 -0.44 0.59 -0.87
C GLY A 95 -0.12 2.08 -0.67
N PHE A 96 1.12 2.51 -0.92
CA PHE A 96 1.55 3.91 -0.82
C PHE A 96 1.51 4.68 -2.14
N ASP A 97 1.09 4.06 -3.25
CA ASP A 97 1.01 4.73 -4.55
C ASP A 97 -0.25 5.60 -4.64
N ILE A 98 -0.08 6.90 -4.39
CA ILE A 98 -1.17 7.89 -4.44
C ILE A 98 -1.84 7.92 -5.82
N GLY A 99 -1.09 7.71 -6.89
CA GLY A 99 -1.62 7.67 -8.25
C GLY A 99 -2.63 6.54 -8.44
N ILE A 100 -2.34 5.35 -7.90
CA ILE A 100 -3.26 4.21 -7.95
C ILE A 100 -4.53 4.48 -7.15
N HIS A 101 -4.42 5.04 -5.95
CA HIS A 101 -5.60 5.38 -5.13
C HIS A 101 -6.49 6.41 -5.82
N ASN A 102 -5.90 7.42 -6.46
CA ASN A 102 -6.62 8.41 -7.26
C ASN A 102 -7.37 7.77 -8.43
N ARG A 103 -6.72 6.86 -9.18
CA ARG A 103 -7.39 6.08 -10.26
C ARG A 103 -8.57 5.25 -9.73
N ASN A 104 -8.46 4.76 -8.49
CA ASN A 104 -9.50 3.99 -7.81
C ASN A 104 -10.53 4.86 -7.05
N LYS A 105 -10.42 6.19 -7.13
CA LYS A 105 -11.26 7.16 -6.40
C LYS A 105 -11.32 6.83 -4.90
N ALA A 106 -10.17 6.58 -4.29
CA ALA A 106 -10.05 6.17 -2.89
C ALA A 106 -9.27 7.22 -2.09
N ASP A 107 -9.87 7.71 -1.01
CA ASP A 107 -9.22 8.64 -0.08
C ASP A 107 -8.29 7.87 0.87
N ILE A 108 -6.99 8.10 0.75
CA ILE A 108 -5.96 7.49 1.61
C ILE A 108 -5.95 8.19 2.98
N ILE A 109 -5.90 7.41 4.05
CA ILE A 109 -5.62 7.90 5.40
C ILE A 109 -4.14 7.70 5.69
N LEU A 110 -3.36 8.78 5.60
CA LEU A 110 -1.92 8.77 5.89
C LEU A 110 -1.57 9.17 7.32
N TYR A 111 -2.38 10.01 7.96
CA TYR A 111 -2.08 10.61 9.27
C TYR A 111 -3.27 10.46 10.22
N GLY A 112 -3.04 9.93 11.43
CA GLY A 112 -4.02 9.92 12.52
C GLY A 112 -4.20 8.60 13.29
N LYS A 113 -3.80 7.45 12.71
CA LYS A 113 -3.90 6.13 13.38
C LYS A 113 -2.72 5.18 13.18
N ASN A 114 -1.85 5.46 12.20
CA ASN A 114 -0.62 4.70 12.02
C ASN A 114 0.39 5.18 13.06
N ARG A 115 0.94 4.26 13.86
CA ARG A 115 2.04 4.59 14.75
C ARG A 115 3.23 5.00 13.87
N THR A 116 3.86 6.12 14.21
CA THR A 116 5.02 6.62 13.48
C THR A 116 6.26 6.16 14.23
N GLN A 117 7.08 5.31 13.60
CA GLN A 117 8.41 5.04 14.12
C GLN A 117 9.36 6.12 13.60
N ILE A 118 9.91 6.87 14.55
CA ILE A 118 10.93 7.87 14.30
C ILE A 118 12.28 7.24 14.64
N ARG A 119 13.07 6.90 13.62
CA ARG A 119 14.44 6.41 13.81
C ARG A 119 15.41 7.58 13.76
N ARG A 120 16.21 7.74 14.81
CA ARG A 120 17.26 8.75 14.90
C ARG A 120 18.58 8.19 14.39
N HIS A 121 19.16 8.79 13.36
CA HIS A 121 20.53 8.58 12.95
C HIS A 121 21.39 9.79 13.36
N ILE A 122 22.39 9.57 14.20
CA ILE A 122 23.36 10.62 14.56
C ILE A 122 24.63 10.35 13.76
N ARG A 123 25.05 11.29 12.91
CA ARG A 123 26.35 11.25 12.23
C ARG A 123 27.22 12.36 12.78
N TYR A 124 28.38 12.00 13.31
CA TYR A 124 29.39 12.95 13.73
C TYR A 124 30.40 13.13 12.59
N TRP A 125 30.69 14.36 12.22
CA TRP A 125 31.79 14.68 11.31
C TRP A 125 32.90 15.33 12.14
N THR A 126 34.10 14.77 12.07
CA THR A 126 35.34 15.45 12.47
C THR A 126 35.88 16.11 11.21
N ALA A 127 36.05 17.44 11.25
CA ALA A 127 36.76 18.19 10.20
C ALA A 127 38.24 17.85 10.22
#